data_AF-A0A223CXA1-F1
#
_entry.id   AF-A0A223CXA1-F1
#
_cell.length_a   1.000
_cell.length_b   1.000
_cell.length_c   1.000
_cell.angle_alpha   90.00
_cell.angle_beta   90.00
_cell.angle_gamma   90.00
#
_symmetry.space_group_name_H-M   'P 1'
#
loop_
_entity.id
_entity.type
_entity.pdbx_description
1 polymer ?
#
loop_
_entity_poly.entity_id
_entity_poly.type
_entity_poly.pdbx_seq_one_letter_code
_entity_poly.pdbx_strand_id
1 'polypeptide(L)'
;MPRPMMHSVLLLLIAGAFVVGCGSEDTTSDPQYQPAQQSSDESEEPAKLPPAESTPYVVPKLPKQGLTIVTAPPIDGPEEVAWRFFKLKGEQKYEEALELLGGYLYGSYKDEPEQIFLREVIHSEFVRAADVTSLAPREGETRDAFDYRVIYVEVNFKLRGKLTPEQTDMRNGLNHYAVHLIQKEQGSPWEIVLLGGSPWLEE
;
A
#
# COMPACT_ATOMS: atom_id res chain seq x y z
N MET A 1 -9.06 47.54 4.73
CA MET A 1 -10.24 46.73 5.12
C MET A 1 -11.33 47.00 4.08
N PRO A 2 -12.13 46.01 3.62
CA PRO A 2 -12.46 44.73 4.25
C PRO A 2 -12.11 43.45 3.43
N ARG A 3 -12.09 42.31 4.15
CA ARG A 3 -12.15 40.89 3.73
C ARG A 3 -13.64 40.48 3.52
N PRO A 4 -14.03 39.18 3.37
CA PRO A 4 -13.48 37.97 2.73
C PRO A 4 -14.54 37.28 1.82
N MET A 5 -14.24 36.11 1.20
CA MET A 5 -15.09 34.88 1.10
C MET A 5 -14.26 33.81 0.37
N MET A 6 -13.68 32.80 1.05
CA MET A 6 -14.25 31.52 1.50
C MET A 6 -14.94 30.65 0.42
N HIS A 7 -14.27 29.52 0.16
CA HIS A 7 -14.79 28.16 -0.07
C HIS A 7 -15.48 27.82 -1.38
N SER A 8 -14.90 26.86 -2.10
CA SER A 8 -15.64 25.68 -2.57
C SER A 8 -14.71 24.49 -2.72
N VAL A 9 -14.85 23.59 -1.75
CA VAL A 9 -14.43 22.20 -1.73
C VAL A 9 -15.22 21.46 -2.81
N LEU A 10 -14.55 20.68 -3.67
CA LEU A 10 -15.23 19.69 -4.51
C LEU A 10 -14.97 18.31 -3.94
N LEU A 11 -15.94 17.85 -3.15
CA LEU A 11 -16.14 16.46 -2.71
C LEU A 11 -16.85 15.72 -3.85
N LEU A 12 -16.24 14.66 -4.38
CA LEU A 12 -16.90 13.77 -5.34
C LEU A 12 -17.34 12.50 -4.59
N LEU A 13 -18.57 12.52 -4.09
CA LEU A 13 -19.32 11.36 -3.62
C LEU A 13 -19.97 10.69 -4.82
N ILE A 14 -19.65 9.41 -5.06
CA ILE A 14 -20.39 8.57 -6.00
C ILE A 14 -21.29 7.66 -5.17
N ALA A 15 -22.60 7.97 -5.18
CA ALA A 15 -23.66 7.05 -4.82
C ALA A 15 -24.83 7.28 -5.78
N GLY A 16 -25.26 6.22 -6.46
CA GLY A 16 -26.47 6.25 -7.27
C GLY A 16 -26.70 4.99 -8.09
N ALA A 17 -27.65 4.16 -7.65
CA ALA A 17 -28.85 3.85 -8.43
C ALA A 17 -29.90 3.17 -7.54
N PHE A 18 -31.01 3.90 -7.31
CA PHE A 18 -32.31 3.42 -6.85
C PHE A 18 -33.12 2.86 -8.02
N VAL A 19 -33.96 1.85 -7.77
CA VAL A 19 -35.25 1.60 -8.44
C VAL A 19 -36.22 1.12 -7.34
N VAL A 20 -37.03 2.01 -6.75
CA VAL A 20 -38.45 2.35 -7.05
C VAL A 20 -39.42 1.17 -6.89
N GLY A 21 -40.34 1.30 -5.93
CA GLY A 21 -41.40 0.34 -5.60
C GLY A 21 -42.78 0.64 -6.20
N CYS A 22 -43.76 -0.14 -5.76
CA CYS A 22 -45.22 0.05 -5.86
C CYS A 22 -45.83 -0.67 -4.63
N GLY A 23 -46.86 -0.25 -3.90
CA GLY A 23 -47.77 0.89 -3.94
C GLY A 23 -48.94 0.59 -2.97
N SER A 24 -49.35 1.62 -2.22
CA SER A 24 -50.68 1.98 -1.66
C SER A 24 -51.54 1.00 -0.81
N GLU A 25 -51.93 1.47 0.38
CA GLU A 25 -53.10 1.05 1.18
C GLU A 25 -54.38 1.81 0.76
N ASP A 26 -55.56 1.17 0.80
CA ASP A 26 -56.76 1.75 1.45
C ASP A 26 -57.96 0.76 1.67
N THR A 27 -58.43 0.75 2.92
CA THR A 27 -59.80 0.60 3.51
C THR A 27 -60.76 -0.64 3.35
N THR A 28 -61.12 -1.17 4.55
CA THR A 28 -62.42 -1.66 5.10
C THR A 28 -63.01 -3.05 4.76
N SER A 29 -63.13 -3.92 5.78
CA SER A 29 -64.39 -4.46 6.40
C SER A 29 -64.17 -5.85 7.06
N ASP A 30 -64.31 -5.94 8.39
CA ASP A 30 -64.58 -7.19 9.14
C ASP A 30 -66.06 -7.62 8.91
N PRO A 31 -66.57 -8.86 9.19
CA PRO A 31 -66.20 -9.74 10.31
C PRO A 31 -66.34 -11.29 10.14
N GLN A 32 -65.94 -12.02 11.21
CA GLN A 32 -66.45 -13.32 11.74
C GLN A 32 -65.66 -14.66 11.56
N TYR A 33 -65.21 -15.16 12.73
CA TYR A 33 -65.23 -16.55 13.29
C TYR A 33 -64.55 -17.76 12.57
N GLN A 34 -63.55 -18.30 13.29
CA GLN A 34 -62.84 -19.62 13.34
C GLN A 34 -63.54 -20.92 12.83
N PRO A 35 -62.86 -22.10 12.82
CA PRO A 35 -61.52 -22.49 12.31
C PRO A 35 -61.59 -23.80 11.46
N ALA A 36 -60.62 -24.09 10.60
CA ALA A 36 -60.44 -25.46 10.05
C ALA A 36 -58.98 -25.75 9.67
N GLN A 37 -58.56 -26.99 9.96
CA GLN A 37 -57.22 -27.57 9.84
C GLN A 37 -56.73 -27.76 8.39
N GLN A 38 -55.45 -28.12 8.29
CA GLN A 38 -54.64 -28.65 7.16
C GLN A 38 -53.70 -27.61 6.56
N SER A 39 -52.43 -27.90 6.31
CA SER A 39 -51.55 -29.03 6.60
C SER A 39 -50.14 -28.49 6.42
N SER A 40 -49.20 -28.99 7.21
CA SER A 40 -47.76 -28.69 7.13
C SER A 40 -47.22 -28.89 5.71
N ASP A 41 -46.73 -27.82 5.08
CA ASP A 41 -45.84 -27.90 3.93
C ASP A 41 -44.39 -27.72 4.40
N GLU A 42 -43.55 -28.61 3.88
CA GLU A 42 -42.13 -28.82 4.17
C GLU A 42 -41.31 -27.52 4.16
N SER A 43 -40.58 -27.28 5.25
CA SER A 43 -39.43 -26.38 5.24
C SER A 43 -38.23 -27.17 4.71
N GLU A 44 -37.87 -26.98 3.43
CA GLU A 44 -36.58 -27.43 2.92
C GLU A 44 -35.46 -26.65 3.64
N GLU A 45 -34.66 -27.37 4.44
CA GLU A 45 -33.45 -26.86 5.07
C GLU A 45 -32.44 -26.45 3.98
N PRO A 46 -31.88 -25.22 4.00
CA PRO A 46 -30.90 -24.82 3.00
C PRO A 46 -29.68 -25.73 3.13
N ALA A 47 -29.37 -26.44 2.03
CA ALA A 47 -28.24 -27.35 1.96
C ALA A 47 -26.97 -26.67 2.50
N LYS A 48 -26.40 -27.22 3.58
CA LYS A 48 -25.08 -26.82 4.08
C LYS A 48 -24.06 -27.10 2.98
N LEU A 49 -23.53 -26.04 2.39
CA LEU A 49 -22.36 -26.12 1.52
C LEU A 49 -21.24 -26.82 2.30
N PRO A 50 -20.54 -27.79 1.69
CA PRO A 50 -19.39 -28.41 2.32
C PRO A 50 -18.36 -27.32 2.68
N PRO A 51 -17.68 -27.43 3.84
CA PRO A 51 -16.66 -26.48 4.20
C PRO A 51 -15.62 -26.43 3.08
N ALA A 52 -15.39 -25.23 2.54
CA ALA A 52 -14.32 -25.02 1.58
C ALA A 52 -13.00 -25.38 2.27
N GLU A 53 -12.32 -26.41 1.76
CA GLU A 53 -10.97 -26.71 2.17
C GLU A 53 -10.10 -25.52 1.77
N SER A 54 -9.78 -24.67 2.74
CA SER A 54 -8.85 -23.58 2.54
C SER A 54 -7.45 -24.17 2.37
N THR A 55 -7.01 -24.35 1.14
CA THR A 55 -5.57 -24.55 0.89
C THR A 55 -4.84 -23.33 1.47
N PRO A 56 -3.78 -23.51 2.27
CA PRO A 56 -3.03 -22.38 2.80
C PRO A 56 -2.50 -21.54 1.64
N TYR A 57 -2.84 -20.25 1.64
CA TYR A 57 -2.33 -19.31 0.66
C TYR A 57 -0.80 -19.18 0.84
N VAL A 58 -0.03 -19.66 -0.14
CA VAL A 58 1.43 -19.51 -0.15
C VAL A 58 1.74 -18.15 -0.75
N VAL A 59 2.33 -17.26 0.06
CA VAL A 59 2.84 -15.97 -0.43
C VAL A 59 4.01 -16.26 -1.38
N PRO A 60 3.94 -15.87 -2.67
CA PRO A 60 5.04 -16.10 -3.61
C PRO A 60 6.33 -15.45 -3.12
N LYS A 61 7.48 -16.10 -3.30
CA LYS A 61 8.81 -15.51 -3.03
C LYS A 61 9.43 -14.98 -4.34
N LEU A 62 10.29 -13.98 -4.24
CA LEU A 62 11.10 -13.50 -5.37
C LEU A 62 12.22 -14.51 -5.68
N PRO A 63 12.35 -14.97 -6.93
CA PRO A 63 13.36 -15.95 -7.30
C PRO A 63 14.76 -15.36 -7.17
N LYS A 64 15.68 -16.10 -6.55
CA LYS A 64 17.09 -15.69 -6.46
C LYS A 64 17.87 -15.90 -7.75
N GLN A 65 17.44 -16.88 -8.54
CA GLN A 65 18.19 -17.33 -9.70
C GLN A 65 18.32 -16.20 -10.74
N GLY A 66 19.56 -15.84 -11.08
CA GLY A 66 19.85 -14.80 -12.05
C GLY A 66 19.86 -13.37 -11.49
N LEU A 67 19.62 -13.19 -10.18
CA LEU A 67 19.78 -11.90 -9.52
C LEU A 67 21.19 -11.73 -8.95
N THR A 68 21.75 -10.55 -9.13
CA THR A 68 22.97 -10.14 -8.42
C THR A 68 22.57 -9.61 -7.05
N ILE A 69 22.90 -10.34 -6.00
CA ILE A 69 22.60 -9.96 -4.62
C ILE A 69 23.82 -9.25 -4.03
N VAL A 70 23.63 -8.02 -3.60
CA VAL A 70 24.62 -7.20 -2.90
C VAL A 70 24.36 -7.31 -1.41
N THR A 71 25.36 -7.72 -0.62
CA THR A 71 25.25 -7.89 0.84
C THR A 71 26.12 -6.92 1.64
N ALA A 72 26.81 -6.01 0.95
CA ALA A 72 27.51 -4.87 1.56
C ALA A 72 26.79 -3.58 1.18
N PRO A 73 26.79 -2.54 2.04
CA PRO A 73 26.18 -1.25 1.69
C PRO A 73 26.71 -0.72 0.34
N PRO A 74 25.83 -0.50 -0.65
CA PRO A 74 26.23 0.05 -1.94
C PRO A 74 26.75 1.48 -1.79
N ILE A 75 27.72 1.86 -2.64
CA ILE A 75 28.40 3.16 -2.60
C ILE A 75 28.11 4.04 -3.82
N ASP A 76 27.52 3.49 -4.86
CA ASP A 76 27.10 4.17 -6.08
C ASP A 76 25.87 3.51 -6.71
N GLY A 77 25.32 4.15 -7.73
CA GLY A 77 24.20 3.61 -8.51
C GLY A 77 22.83 3.71 -7.83
N PRO A 78 21.80 3.12 -8.45
CA PRO A 78 20.43 3.13 -7.93
C PRO A 78 20.31 2.38 -6.59
N GLU A 79 21.11 1.34 -6.36
CA GLU A 79 21.15 0.62 -5.09
C GLU A 79 21.64 1.49 -3.94
N GLU A 80 22.63 2.37 -4.19
CA GLU A 80 23.09 3.35 -3.19
C GLU A 80 21.97 4.32 -2.82
N VAL A 81 21.25 4.86 -3.80
CA VAL A 81 20.15 5.80 -3.51
C VAL A 81 19.01 5.11 -2.75
N ALA A 82 18.67 3.88 -3.14
CA ALA A 82 17.66 3.07 -2.45
C ALA A 82 18.05 2.80 -0.99
N TRP A 83 19.31 2.40 -0.74
CA TRP A 83 19.81 2.23 0.62
C TRP A 83 19.92 3.55 1.39
N ARG A 84 20.43 4.60 0.76
CA ARG A 84 20.68 5.91 1.39
C ARG A 84 19.41 6.49 1.99
N PHE A 85 18.26 6.32 1.33
CA PHE A 85 16.97 6.73 1.90
C PHE A 85 16.71 6.12 3.28
N PHE A 86 16.87 4.79 3.41
CA PHE A 86 16.67 4.11 4.68
C PHE A 86 17.77 4.42 5.70
N LYS A 87 19.02 4.57 5.24
CA LYS A 87 20.14 5.00 6.08
C LYS A 87 19.86 6.36 6.72
N LEU A 88 19.45 7.35 5.93
CA LEU A 88 19.15 8.70 6.41
C LEU A 88 17.98 8.72 7.40
N LYS A 89 16.94 7.90 7.18
CA LYS A 89 15.88 7.68 8.18
C LYS A 89 16.45 7.17 9.50
N GLY A 90 17.31 6.14 9.48
CA GLY A 90 17.95 5.59 10.67
C GLY A 90 18.93 6.55 11.35
N GLU A 91 19.57 7.45 10.60
CA GLU A 91 20.39 8.55 11.10
C GLU A 91 19.56 9.77 11.57
N GLN A 92 18.23 9.70 11.42
CA GLN A 92 17.29 10.77 11.73
C GLN A 92 17.53 12.07 10.94
N LYS A 93 18.07 11.96 9.72
CA LYS A 93 18.29 13.04 8.76
C LYS A 93 17.15 13.11 7.75
N TYR A 94 15.96 13.44 8.23
CA TYR A 94 14.72 13.28 7.45
C TYR A 94 14.64 14.23 6.25
N GLU A 95 15.15 15.46 6.38
CA GLU A 95 15.16 16.41 5.26
C GLU A 95 16.06 15.93 4.12
N GLU A 96 17.25 15.40 4.45
CA GLU A 96 18.14 14.78 3.46
C GLU A 96 17.48 13.54 2.81
N ALA A 97 16.67 12.78 3.56
CA ALA A 97 15.94 11.64 3.01
C ALA A 97 14.84 12.09 2.05
N LEU A 98 14.15 13.21 2.33
CA LEU A 98 13.13 13.81 1.47
C LEU A 98 13.70 14.27 0.13
N GLU A 99 14.95 14.77 0.10
CA GLU A 99 15.63 15.19 -1.13
C GLU A 99 15.85 14.04 -2.13
N LEU A 100 15.76 12.79 -1.67
CA LEU A 100 15.85 11.61 -2.55
C LEU A 100 14.51 11.23 -3.19
N LEU A 101 13.41 11.80 -2.72
CA LEU A 101 12.07 11.51 -3.21
C LEU A 101 11.73 12.42 -4.39
N GLY A 102 11.13 11.84 -5.41
CA GLY A 102 10.59 12.55 -6.57
C GLY A 102 9.06 12.45 -6.64
N GLY A 103 8.48 13.22 -7.55
CA GLY A 103 7.08 13.10 -7.94
C GLY A 103 6.09 13.22 -6.77
N TYR A 104 5.09 12.33 -6.75
CA TYR A 104 4.04 12.37 -5.73
C TYR A 104 4.58 12.01 -4.33
N LEU A 105 5.61 11.16 -4.22
CA LEU A 105 6.17 10.76 -2.93
C LEU A 105 6.73 11.96 -2.16
N TYR A 106 7.50 12.82 -2.81
CA TYR A 106 7.97 14.04 -2.17
C TYR A 106 6.78 14.88 -1.66
N GLY A 107 5.75 15.04 -2.49
CA GLY A 107 4.54 15.76 -2.12
C GLY A 107 3.82 15.16 -0.91
N SER A 108 3.73 13.83 -0.83
CA SER A 108 3.10 13.12 0.28
C SER A 108 3.91 13.24 1.56
N TYR A 109 5.22 13.11 1.51
CA TYR A 109 6.05 12.98 2.73
C TYR A 109 6.58 14.30 3.29
N LYS A 110 6.57 15.39 2.50
CA LYS A 110 7.17 16.67 2.92
C LYS A 110 6.38 17.40 4.01
N ASP A 111 5.08 17.13 4.13
CA ASP A 111 4.19 17.79 5.08
C ASP A 111 3.64 16.78 6.11
N GLU A 112 3.08 17.29 7.21
CA GLU A 112 2.32 16.47 8.16
C GLU A 112 0.92 16.17 7.56
N PRO A 113 0.32 14.98 7.83
CA PRO A 113 0.71 13.99 8.85
C PRO A 113 1.74 12.92 8.43
N GLU A 114 2.12 12.82 7.15
CA GLU A 114 2.89 11.68 6.63
C GLU A 114 4.38 11.69 7.04
N GLN A 115 4.92 12.84 7.47
CA GLN A 115 6.28 12.90 8.01
C GLN A 115 6.53 11.91 9.18
N ILE A 116 5.48 11.50 9.89
CA ILE A 116 5.59 10.52 10.97
C ILE A 116 6.21 9.19 10.50
N PHE A 117 5.95 8.76 9.26
CA PHE A 117 6.50 7.52 8.69
C PHE A 117 8.02 7.59 8.47
N LEU A 118 8.56 8.79 8.22
CA LEU A 118 10.00 9.01 8.15
C LEU A 118 10.63 8.95 9.54
N ARG A 119 9.98 9.61 10.50
CA ARG A 119 10.45 9.82 11.89
C ARG A 119 10.29 8.61 12.81
N GLU A 120 9.51 7.62 12.37
CA GLU A 120 9.29 6.39 13.10
C GLU A 120 10.55 5.52 13.21
N VAL A 121 11.42 5.56 12.18
CA VAL A 121 12.68 4.81 12.16
C VAL A 121 13.74 5.58 12.95
N ILE A 122 14.35 4.91 13.94
CA ILE A 122 15.41 5.50 14.79
C ILE A 122 16.77 4.81 14.62
N HIS A 123 16.82 3.73 13.85
CA HIS A 123 18.03 3.07 13.40
C HIS A 123 17.72 2.20 12.18
N SER A 124 18.67 2.09 11.26
CA SER A 124 18.60 1.19 10.11
C SER A 124 19.95 0.52 9.85
N GLU A 125 19.91 -0.74 9.47
CA GLU A 125 21.08 -1.55 9.11
C GLU A 125 20.81 -2.26 7.78
N PHE A 126 21.74 -2.12 6.84
CA PHE A 126 21.67 -2.76 5.53
C PHE A 126 21.86 -4.27 5.66
N VAL A 127 20.98 -5.05 5.02
CA VAL A 127 21.11 -6.52 4.96
C VAL A 127 21.52 -6.96 3.57
N ARG A 128 20.70 -6.63 2.56
CA ARG A 128 21.00 -6.93 1.16
C ARG A 128 20.15 -6.09 0.21
N ALA A 129 20.60 -5.99 -1.03
CA ALA A 129 19.83 -5.44 -2.13
C ALA A 129 20.00 -6.27 -3.41
N ALA A 130 19.03 -6.17 -4.32
CA ALA A 130 19.10 -6.76 -5.66
C ALA A 130 18.31 -5.93 -6.67
N ASP A 131 18.85 -5.77 -7.87
CA ASP A 131 18.09 -5.23 -8.99
C ASP A 131 17.06 -6.27 -9.46
N VAL A 132 15.78 -5.96 -9.29
CA VAL A 132 14.64 -6.80 -9.68
C VAL A 132 13.80 -6.16 -10.79
N THR A 133 14.38 -5.20 -11.53
CA THR A 133 13.68 -4.44 -12.58
C THR A 133 13.01 -5.34 -13.62
N SER A 134 13.63 -6.47 -13.97
CA SER A 134 13.10 -7.44 -14.94
C SER A 134 11.91 -8.25 -14.42
N LEU A 135 11.68 -8.26 -13.11
CA LEU A 135 10.61 -9.00 -12.43
C LEU A 135 9.45 -8.11 -12.00
N ALA A 136 9.72 -6.81 -11.82
CA ALA A 136 8.72 -5.86 -11.35
C ALA A 136 7.85 -5.31 -12.49
N PRO A 137 6.55 -5.09 -12.26
CA PRO A 137 5.72 -4.37 -13.22
C PRO A 137 6.23 -2.94 -13.40
N ARG A 138 5.99 -2.38 -14.58
CA ARG A 138 6.28 -0.97 -14.86
C ARG A 138 5.12 -0.10 -14.41
N GLU A 139 5.40 0.82 -13.51
CA GLU A 139 4.39 1.70 -12.91
C GLU A 139 4.21 3.00 -13.72
N GLY A 140 3.06 3.66 -13.56
CA GLY A 140 2.68 4.85 -14.34
C GLY A 140 3.68 6.00 -14.20
N GLU A 141 4.22 6.18 -13.00
CA GLU A 141 5.19 7.20 -12.58
C GLU A 141 6.54 7.07 -13.29
N THR A 142 6.77 5.97 -14.01
CA THR A 142 8.07 5.61 -14.61
C THR A 142 8.05 5.68 -16.14
N ARG A 143 6.92 6.07 -16.75
CA ARG A 143 6.71 5.99 -18.20
C ARG A 143 7.63 6.93 -18.99
N ASP A 144 7.83 8.14 -18.49
CA ASP A 144 8.60 9.18 -19.19
C ASP A 144 10.06 9.26 -18.70
N ALA A 145 10.50 8.29 -17.90
CA ALA A 145 11.87 8.25 -17.40
C ALA A 145 12.87 7.86 -18.51
N PHE A 146 14.04 8.52 -18.50
CA PHE A 146 15.19 8.11 -19.31
C PHE A 146 15.68 6.73 -18.93
N ASP A 147 15.80 6.46 -17.63
CA ASP A 147 16.11 5.14 -17.10
C ASP A 147 15.23 4.82 -15.88
N TYR A 148 14.97 3.53 -15.66
CA TYR A 148 14.11 3.02 -14.61
C TYR A 148 14.70 1.76 -13.98
N ARG A 149 14.71 1.72 -12.65
CA ARG A 149 15.16 0.55 -11.87
C ARG A 149 14.19 0.27 -10.73
N VAL A 150 14.06 -1.02 -10.40
CA VAL A 150 13.40 -1.48 -9.18
C VAL A 150 14.41 -2.23 -8.36
N ILE A 151 14.76 -1.66 -7.21
CA ILE A 151 15.72 -2.25 -6.30
C ILE A 151 14.97 -2.87 -5.12
N TYR A 152 15.12 -4.17 -4.98
CA TYR A 152 14.76 -4.87 -3.76
C TYR A 152 15.76 -4.51 -2.67
N VAL A 153 15.29 -4.11 -1.48
CA VAL A 153 16.16 -3.81 -0.34
C VAL A 153 15.62 -4.49 0.90
N GLU A 154 16.47 -5.23 1.60
CA GLU A 154 16.24 -5.70 2.97
C GLU A 154 17.01 -4.85 3.98
N VAL A 155 16.30 -4.43 5.01
CA VAL A 155 16.82 -3.51 6.03
C VAL A 155 16.34 -3.93 7.41
N ASN A 156 17.23 -3.99 8.39
CA ASN A 156 16.83 -4.10 9.79
C ASN A 156 16.49 -2.71 10.33
N PHE A 157 15.28 -2.53 10.86
CA PHE A 157 14.88 -1.29 11.53
C PHE A 157 14.81 -1.45 13.04
N LYS A 158 15.12 -0.35 13.73
CA LYS A 158 14.59 -0.06 15.06
C LYS A 158 13.58 1.07 14.95
N LEU A 159 12.38 0.85 15.48
CA LEU A 159 11.27 1.79 15.43
C LEU A 159 11.07 2.47 16.77
N ARG A 160 10.47 3.66 16.73
CA ARG A 160 10.12 4.46 17.91
C ARG A 160 8.90 3.90 18.65
N GLY A 161 8.01 3.21 17.95
CA GLY A 161 6.73 2.70 18.45
C GLY A 161 5.64 3.78 18.51
N LYS A 162 5.66 4.80 17.63
CA LYS A 162 4.57 5.79 17.55
C LYS A 162 3.45 5.35 16.63
N LEU A 163 3.75 4.52 15.64
CA LEU A 163 2.78 3.94 14.73
C LEU A 163 2.40 2.53 15.17
N THR A 164 1.11 2.20 15.10
CA THR A 164 0.62 0.84 15.35
C THR A 164 0.82 -0.04 14.11
N PRO A 165 0.78 -1.38 14.25
CA PRO A 165 0.87 -2.30 13.11
C PRO A 165 -0.23 -2.10 12.06
N GLU A 166 -1.37 -1.53 12.43
CA GLU A 166 -2.46 -1.20 11.50
C GLU A 166 -2.17 0.10 10.72
N GLN A 167 -1.28 0.95 11.24
CA GLN A 167 -0.90 2.21 10.63
C GLN A 167 0.30 2.08 9.69
N THR A 168 1.16 1.06 9.90
CA THR A 168 2.37 0.88 9.10
C THR A 168 2.74 -0.59 8.92
N ASP A 169 3.32 -0.89 7.76
CA ASP A 169 3.95 -2.18 7.45
C ASP A 169 5.36 -2.33 8.04
N MET A 170 5.95 -1.24 8.55
CA MET A 170 7.26 -1.24 9.20
C MET A 170 7.22 -2.07 10.48
N ARG A 171 8.27 -2.88 10.70
CA ARG A 171 8.46 -3.66 11.93
C ARG A 171 9.84 -3.45 12.53
N ASN A 172 9.95 -3.66 13.86
CA ASN A 172 11.26 -3.84 14.48
C ASN A 172 11.90 -5.13 13.94
N GLY A 173 13.16 -5.06 13.52
CA GLY A 173 13.87 -6.15 12.85
C GLY A 173 13.79 -6.05 11.33
N LEU A 174 13.79 -7.19 10.63
CA LEU A 174 13.98 -7.26 9.19
C LEU A 174 12.77 -6.77 8.41
N ASN A 175 12.93 -5.78 7.54
CA ASN A 175 11.94 -5.26 6.59
C ASN A 175 12.44 -5.48 5.16
N HIS A 176 11.53 -5.42 4.19
CA HIS A 176 11.85 -5.54 2.78
C HIS A 176 11.02 -4.56 1.95
N TYR A 177 11.62 -3.97 0.93
CA TYR A 177 10.99 -2.96 0.09
C TYR A 177 11.34 -3.17 -1.38
N ALA A 178 10.38 -2.85 -2.25
CA ALA A 178 10.66 -2.53 -3.64
C ALA A 178 10.77 -1.01 -3.76
N VAL A 179 11.96 -0.53 -4.12
CA VAL A 179 12.25 0.88 -4.32
C VAL A 179 12.31 1.15 -5.82
N HIS A 180 11.39 1.96 -6.32
CA HIS A 180 11.31 2.31 -7.73
C HIS A 180 12.05 3.63 -7.94
N LEU A 181 13.10 3.58 -8.76
CA LEU A 181 13.96 4.73 -9.05
C LEU A 181 13.92 5.08 -10.53
N ILE A 182 14.00 6.38 -10.82
CA ILE A 182 14.12 6.88 -12.18
C ILE A 182 15.31 7.82 -12.33
N GLN A 183 15.81 7.89 -13.57
CA GLN A 183 16.55 9.05 -14.06
C GLN A 183 15.66 9.77 -15.09
N LYS A 184 15.54 11.09 -14.97
CA LYS A 184 14.75 11.90 -15.93
C LYS A 184 15.53 12.15 -17.21
N GLU A 185 16.84 12.30 -17.09
CA GLU A 185 17.76 12.57 -18.20
C GLU A 185 19.04 11.77 -18.01
N GLN A 186 19.82 11.62 -19.09
CA GLN A 186 21.09 10.91 -19.02
C GLN A 186 22.05 11.61 -18.04
N GLY A 187 22.47 10.87 -17.00
CA GLY A 187 23.40 11.38 -15.99
C GLY A 187 22.75 12.26 -14.91
N SER A 188 21.42 12.43 -14.92
CA SER A 188 20.74 13.06 -13.78
C SER A 188 20.87 12.17 -12.53
N PRO A 189 20.77 12.74 -11.31
CA PRO A 189 20.63 11.92 -10.11
C PRO A 189 19.44 10.94 -10.22
N TRP A 190 19.54 9.82 -9.52
CA TRP A 190 18.41 8.91 -9.33
C TRP A 190 17.43 9.52 -8.31
N GLU A 191 16.14 9.41 -8.60
CA GLU A 191 15.06 9.83 -7.71
C GLU A 191 14.17 8.62 -7.36
N ILE A 192 13.77 8.50 -6.10
CA ILE A 192 12.80 7.50 -5.65
C ILE A 192 11.39 8.02 -5.92
N VAL A 193 10.64 7.32 -6.77
CA VAL A 193 9.30 7.75 -7.19
C VAL A 193 8.17 6.86 -6.68
N LEU A 194 8.49 5.65 -6.21
CA LEU A 194 7.55 4.76 -5.55
C LEU A 194 8.29 3.88 -4.53
N LEU A 195 7.64 3.65 -3.39
CA LEU A 195 8.04 2.71 -2.34
C LEU A 195 6.88 1.73 -2.14
N GLY A 196 7.15 0.44 -2.25
CA GLY A 196 6.15 -0.60 -2.05
C GLY A 196 6.67 -1.75 -1.21
N GLY A 197 5.73 -2.52 -0.64
CA GLY A 197 6.03 -3.85 -0.12
C GLY A 197 6.51 -4.75 -1.25
N SER A 198 7.39 -5.70 -0.94
CA SER A 198 7.94 -6.65 -1.89
C SER A 198 7.76 -8.07 -1.36
N PRO A 199 7.59 -9.10 -2.20
CA PRO A 199 7.65 -10.46 -1.71
C PRO A 199 9.05 -10.76 -1.13
N TRP A 200 9.13 -11.72 -0.21
CA TRP A 200 10.42 -12.15 0.33
C TRP A 200 11.29 -12.75 -0.76
N LEU A 201 12.58 -12.43 -0.77
CA LEU A 201 13.54 -13.16 -1.58
C LEU A 201 13.62 -14.63 -1.09
N GLU A 202 13.78 -15.57 -2.02
CA GLU A 202 14.04 -16.98 -1.67
C GLU A 202 15.20 -17.11 -0.67
N GLU A 203 15.26 -18.22 0.05
CA GLU A 203 16.32 -18.51 1.04
C GLU A 203 17.56 -19.11 0.40
#